data_AF-A0A2C6L2P3-F1
#
_entry.id   AF-A0A2C6L2P3-F1
#
_cell.length_a   1.000
_cell.length_b   1.000
_cell.length_c   1.000
_cell.angle_alpha   90.00
_cell.angle_beta   90.00
_cell.angle_gamma   90.00
#
_symmetry.space_group_name_H-M   'P 1'
#
loop_
_entity.id
_entity.type
_entity.pdbx_description
1 polymer ?
#
loop_
_entity_poly.entity_id
_entity_poly.type
_entity_poly.pdbx_seq_one_letter_code
_entity_poly.pdbx_strand_id
1 'polypeptide(L)'
;MSGKEHSLSVKMNVSYGDRFIAKVALGLGAILLRDSFKTSSSADILRKFMWTKDFNERSNIPVRGSSFFRGNLKELQNFFHWPGGHLICILRYQSSLSLFLSLYETQAATIIISSEPEHWEGIIKEEGFVYVISPGLQRYVGPKNIGTFIAHKIEGDFSDPDLSELENEMSRNNGLPPFMI
;
A
#
# COMPACT_ATOMS: atom_id res chain seq x y z
N MET A 1 0.74 29.80 26.86
CA MET A 1 1.59 29.84 25.65
C MET A 1 0.68 30.20 24.49
N SER A 2 0.95 31.28 23.76
CA SER A 2 0.17 31.66 22.58
C SER A 2 0.86 31.09 21.34
N GLY A 3 0.21 30.18 20.62
CA GLY A 3 0.72 29.63 19.37
C GLY A 3 0.68 30.68 18.26
N LYS A 4 1.74 30.76 17.45
CA LYS A 4 1.82 31.68 16.32
C LYS A 4 1.39 30.93 15.06
N GLU A 5 0.42 31.46 14.32
CA GLU A 5 0.04 30.87 13.04
C GLU A 5 1.19 30.98 12.04
N HIS A 6 1.52 29.86 11.41
CA HIS A 6 2.49 29.79 10.33
C HIS A 6 1.77 29.56 9.01
N SER A 7 1.90 30.52 8.08
CA SER A 7 1.46 30.34 6.70
C SER A 7 2.50 29.52 5.94
N LEU A 8 2.12 28.31 5.52
CA LEU A 8 2.95 27.43 4.69
C LEU A 8 2.31 27.30 3.30
N SER A 9 3.01 27.73 2.27
CA SER A 9 2.63 27.44 0.89
C SER A 9 3.39 26.20 0.40
N VAL A 10 2.67 25.10 0.21
CA VAL A 10 3.22 23.86 -0.34
C VAL A 10 2.90 23.78 -1.83
N LYS A 11 3.93 23.79 -2.68
CA LYS A 11 3.78 23.49 -4.10
C LYS A 11 3.83 21.97 -4.29
N MET A 12 2.67 21.36 -4.54
CA MET A 12 2.59 19.92 -4.84
C MET A 12 2.79 19.69 -6.33
N ASN A 13 3.71 18.78 -6.69
CA ASN A 13 3.86 18.29 -8.05
C ASN A 13 2.87 17.13 -8.27
N VAL A 14 2.25 17.04 -9.45
CA VAL A 14 1.32 15.97 -9.85
C VAL A 14 1.93 14.56 -9.68
N SER A 15 3.26 14.44 -9.73
CA SER A 15 3.98 13.18 -9.50
C SER A 15 4.33 12.89 -8.03
N TYR A 16 3.75 13.60 -7.06
CA TYR A 16 4.00 13.31 -5.64
C TYR A 16 3.62 11.85 -5.28
N GLY A 17 2.52 11.35 -5.86
CA GLY A 17 2.05 9.97 -5.65
C GLY A 17 3.09 8.92 -6.04
N ASP A 18 3.84 9.15 -7.12
CA ASP A 18 4.90 8.25 -7.62
C ASP A 18 6.01 8.06 -6.57
N ARG A 19 6.47 9.17 -6.00
CA ARG A 19 7.50 9.13 -4.95
C ARG A 19 6.98 8.54 -3.65
N PHE A 20 5.73 8.81 -3.32
CA PHE A 20 5.10 8.27 -2.14
C PHE A 20 5.03 6.74 -2.20
N ILE A 21 4.51 6.16 -3.28
CA ILE A 21 4.43 4.70 -3.38
C ILE A 21 5.82 4.04 -3.42
N ALA A 22 6.81 4.67 -4.07
CA ALA A 22 8.18 4.16 -4.07
C ALA A 22 8.83 4.19 -2.67
N LYS A 23 8.54 5.22 -1.87
CA LYS A 23 8.95 5.28 -0.46
C LYS A 23 8.34 4.14 0.36
N VAL A 24 7.04 3.92 0.20
CA VAL A 24 6.33 2.86 0.91
C VAL A 24 6.89 1.49 0.51
N ALA A 25 7.08 1.24 -0.78
CA ALA A 25 7.65 -0.02 -1.27
C ALA A 25 9.09 -0.25 -0.78
N LEU A 26 9.95 0.77 -0.82
CA LEU A 26 11.31 0.66 -0.31
C LEU A 26 11.34 0.40 1.20
N GLY A 27 10.49 1.10 1.96
CA GLY A 27 10.37 0.93 3.41
C GLY A 27 9.85 -0.46 3.79
N LEU A 28 8.75 -0.90 3.18
CA LEU A 28 8.20 -2.24 3.39
C LEU A 28 9.18 -3.32 2.98
N GLY A 29 9.85 -3.18 1.83
CA GLY A 29 10.89 -4.13 1.41
C GLY A 29 12.02 -4.23 2.42
N ALA A 30 12.50 -3.10 2.96
CA ALA A 30 13.57 -3.08 3.95
C ALA A 30 13.17 -3.66 5.33
N ILE A 31 11.87 -3.68 5.65
CA ILE A 31 11.32 -4.25 6.90
C ILE A 31 11.01 -5.74 6.74
N LEU A 32 10.40 -6.12 5.61
CA LEU A 32 9.83 -7.45 5.42
C LEU A 32 10.81 -8.44 4.79
N LEU A 33 11.76 -7.99 3.98
CA LEU A 33 12.61 -8.87 3.17
C LEU A 33 13.95 -9.15 3.85
N ARG A 34 14.72 -10.08 3.26
CA ARG A 34 16.11 -10.33 3.68
C ARG A 34 16.93 -9.05 3.56
N ASP A 35 17.94 -8.94 4.42
CA ASP A 35 18.79 -7.74 4.49
C ASP A 35 19.47 -7.42 3.14
N SER A 36 19.76 -8.44 2.33
CA SER A 36 20.31 -8.30 0.97
C SER A 36 19.42 -7.49 0.01
N PHE A 37 18.12 -7.40 0.27
CA PHE A 37 17.23 -6.50 -0.48
C PHE A 37 17.72 -5.05 -0.44
N LYS A 38 18.25 -4.59 0.69
CA LYS A 38 18.65 -3.18 0.86
C LYS A 38 19.75 -2.76 -0.12
N THR A 39 20.54 -3.69 -0.62
CA THR A 39 21.60 -3.44 -1.61
C THR A 39 21.28 -4.04 -2.98
N SER A 40 20.03 -4.40 -3.22
CA SER A 40 19.58 -5.01 -4.47
C SER A 40 19.36 -4.00 -5.59
N SER A 41 19.35 -4.50 -6.84
CA SER A 41 19.00 -3.70 -8.01
C SER A 41 17.57 -3.14 -7.91
N SER A 42 16.61 -3.91 -7.40
CA SER A 42 15.24 -3.41 -7.18
C SER A 42 15.19 -2.25 -6.17
N ALA A 43 15.91 -2.34 -5.05
CA ALA A 43 15.99 -1.24 -4.08
C ALA A 43 16.66 0.02 -4.67
N ASP A 44 17.69 -0.15 -5.50
CA ASP A 44 18.35 0.97 -6.18
C ASP A 44 17.46 1.63 -7.22
N ILE A 45 16.66 0.85 -7.96
CA ILE A 45 15.64 1.38 -8.87
C ILE A 45 14.61 2.21 -8.09
N LEU A 46 14.10 1.71 -6.96
CA LEU A 46 13.15 2.44 -6.11
C LEU A 46 13.75 3.74 -5.56
N ARG A 47 15.01 3.71 -5.09
CA ARG A 47 15.73 4.92 -4.65
C ARG A 47 15.90 5.92 -5.78
N LYS A 48 16.34 5.47 -6.95
CA LYS A 48 16.51 6.32 -8.12
C LYS A 48 15.20 7.00 -8.48
N PHE A 49 14.12 6.22 -8.59
CA PHE A 49 12.78 6.73 -8.89
C PHE A 49 12.28 7.75 -7.87
N MET A 50 12.52 7.50 -6.59
CA MET A 50 12.17 8.40 -5.49
C MET A 50 12.91 9.74 -5.57
N TRP A 51 14.20 9.74 -5.92
CA TRP A 51 15.05 10.92 -5.87
C TRP A 51 15.15 11.69 -7.19
N THR A 52 14.84 11.09 -8.33
CA THR A 52 14.88 11.78 -9.62
C THR A 52 13.87 12.94 -9.65
N LYS A 53 14.39 14.14 -9.87
CA LYS A 53 13.63 15.40 -9.86
C LYS A 53 12.84 15.60 -11.14
N ASP A 54 13.54 15.47 -12.26
CA ASP A 54 12.97 15.67 -13.59
C ASP A 54 11.91 14.61 -13.91
N PHE A 55 10.81 15.05 -14.51
CA PHE A 55 9.69 14.16 -14.81
C PHE A 55 9.99 13.23 -15.98
N ASN A 56 10.66 13.72 -17.02
CA ASN A 56 10.99 12.92 -18.21
C ASN A 56 12.04 11.87 -17.85
N GLU A 57 13.08 12.27 -17.11
CA GLU A 57 14.10 11.36 -16.59
C GLU A 57 13.47 10.28 -15.69
N ARG A 58 12.57 10.66 -14.78
CA ARG A 58 11.89 9.69 -13.90
C ARG A 58 11.01 8.72 -14.68
N SER A 59 10.32 9.21 -15.70
CA SER A 59 9.44 8.38 -16.54
C SER A 59 10.22 7.32 -17.35
N ASN A 60 11.52 7.51 -17.53
CA ASN A 60 12.41 6.55 -18.21
C ASN A 60 13.03 5.52 -17.25
N ILE A 61 12.80 5.62 -15.93
CA ILE A 61 13.29 4.62 -14.97
C ILE A 61 12.36 3.40 -15.07
N PRO A 62 12.90 2.16 -15.15
CA PRO A 62 12.12 0.95 -15.37
C PRO A 62 11.39 0.47 -14.09
N VAL A 63 10.63 1.36 -13.45
CA VAL A 63 9.70 0.97 -12.38
C VAL A 63 8.46 0.38 -13.02
N ARG A 64 8.16 -0.87 -12.69
CA ARG A 64 6.94 -1.55 -13.10
C ARG A 64 5.86 -1.33 -12.05
N GLY A 65 4.68 -0.88 -12.49
CA GLY A 65 3.55 -0.58 -11.62
C GLY A 65 2.63 0.47 -12.23
N SER A 66 1.62 0.86 -11.48
CA SER A 66 0.67 1.89 -11.86
C SER A 66 0.48 2.85 -10.69
N SER A 67 0.68 4.15 -10.93
CA SER A 67 0.55 5.17 -9.90
C SER A 67 -0.91 5.49 -9.59
N PHE A 68 -1.16 6.22 -8.50
CA PHE A 68 -2.51 6.67 -8.09
C PHE A 68 -3.31 7.39 -9.18
N PHE A 69 -2.61 8.06 -10.10
CA PHE A 69 -3.21 8.84 -11.18
C PHE A 69 -2.99 8.21 -12.57
N ARG A 70 -2.38 7.01 -12.64
CA ARG A 70 -1.99 6.36 -13.90
C ARG A 70 -2.22 4.86 -13.83
N GLY A 71 -3.12 4.35 -14.66
CA GLY A 71 -3.43 2.93 -14.79
C GLY A 71 -4.91 2.64 -14.55
N ASN A 72 -5.39 1.53 -15.10
CA ASN A 72 -6.73 1.02 -14.82
C ASN A 72 -6.60 -0.15 -13.82
N LEU A 73 -6.77 0.14 -12.54
CA LEU A 73 -6.73 -0.85 -11.46
C LEU A 73 -8.14 -1.34 -11.05
N LYS A 74 -9.19 -1.06 -11.85
CA LYS A 74 -10.58 -1.34 -11.45
C LYS A 74 -10.81 -2.79 -11.05
N GLU A 75 -10.22 -3.74 -11.79
CA GLU A 75 -10.36 -5.16 -11.49
C GLU A 75 -9.73 -5.51 -10.14
N LEU A 76 -8.50 -5.04 -9.87
CA LEU A 76 -7.85 -5.25 -8.58
C LEU A 76 -8.59 -4.50 -7.45
N GLN A 77 -9.12 -3.32 -7.71
CA GLN A 77 -9.93 -2.58 -6.73
C GLN A 77 -11.18 -3.36 -6.34
N ASN A 78 -11.84 -4.08 -7.25
CA ASN A 78 -13.01 -4.89 -6.91
C ASN A 78 -12.70 -5.96 -5.85
N PHE A 79 -11.50 -6.55 -5.89
CA PHE A 79 -11.07 -7.55 -4.90
C PHE A 79 -10.48 -6.89 -3.65
N PHE A 80 -9.72 -5.81 -3.80
CA PHE A 80 -9.00 -5.11 -2.74
C PHE A 80 -9.65 -3.78 -2.41
N HIS A 81 -10.92 -3.86 -2.02
CA HIS A 81 -11.71 -2.72 -1.55
C HIS A 81 -12.08 -2.89 -0.09
N TRP A 82 -11.92 -1.81 0.68
CA TRP A 82 -12.38 -1.73 2.06
C TRP A 82 -12.98 -0.34 2.34
N PRO A 83 -14.30 -0.24 2.57
CA PRO A 83 -14.96 1.04 2.75
C PRO A 83 -14.34 1.87 3.87
N GLY A 84 -13.93 3.10 3.58
CA GLY A 84 -13.32 4.01 4.56
C GLY A 84 -11.97 3.55 5.16
N GLY A 85 -11.36 2.49 4.63
CA GLY A 85 -10.09 1.95 5.14
C GLY A 85 -8.89 2.19 4.23
N HIS A 86 -7.75 1.65 4.64
CA HIS A 86 -6.57 1.47 3.79
C HIS A 86 -6.24 -0.01 3.67
N LEU A 87 -5.68 -0.39 2.52
CA LEU A 87 -5.15 -1.72 2.28
C LEU A 87 -3.69 -1.64 1.88
N ILE A 88 -2.85 -2.35 2.61
CA ILE A 88 -1.47 -2.66 2.20
C ILE A 88 -1.46 -4.14 1.82
N CYS A 89 -1.37 -4.43 0.54
CA CYS A 89 -1.34 -5.78 0.01
C CYS A 89 0.02 -6.08 -0.61
N ILE A 90 0.67 -7.13 -0.13
CA ILE A 90 1.91 -7.65 -0.69
C ILE A 90 1.55 -8.87 -1.52
N LEU A 91 1.78 -8.79 -2.82
CA LEU A 91 1.40 -9.79 -3.81
C LEU A 91 2.65 -10.45 -4.38
N ARG A 92 2.69 -11.78 -4.32
CA ARG A 92 3.66 -12.58 -5.07
C ARG A 92 3.05 -12.92 -6.43
N TYR A 93 3.74 -12.57 -7.51
CA TYR A 93 3.35 -12.99 -8.85
C TYR A 93 4.59 -13.38 -9.66
N GLN A 94 4.64 -14.65 -10.09
CA GLN A 94 5.81 -15.24 -10.76
C GLN A 94 7.09 -15.03 -9.94
N SER A 95 8.11 -14.40 -10.53
CA SER A 95 9.40 -14.08 -9.90
C SER A 95 9.43 -12.68 -9.26
N SER A 96 8.27 -12.03 -9.09
CA SER A 96 8.19 -10.66 -8.59
C SER A 96 7.33 -10.57 -7.34
N LEU A 97 7.71 -9.63 -6.48
CA LEU A 97 6.96 -9.21 -5.31
C LEU A 97 6.47 -7.78 -5.54
N SER A 98 5.16 -7.57 -5.44
CA SER A 98 4.50 -6.31 -5.72
C SER A 98 3.78 -5.79 -4.48
N LEU A 99 3.74 -4.47 -4.34
CA LEU A 99 2.84 -3.76 -3.44
C LEU A 99 1.60 -3.35 -4.22
N PHE A 100 0.43 -3.62 -3.67
CA PHE A 100 -0.80 -2.91 -3.98
C PHE A 100 -1.21 -2.09 -2.75
N LEU A 101 -1.43 -0.81 -2.93
CA LEU A 101 -1.79 0.13 -1.88
C LEU A 101 -3.10 0.80 -2.26
N SER A 102 -4.13 0.65 -1.41
CA SER A 102 -5.39 1.39 -1.52
C SER A 102 -5.53 2.31 -0.32
N LEU A 103 -5.73 3.61 -0.57
CA LEU A 103 -5.91 4.63 0.46
C LEU A 103 -7.31 5.23 0.35
N TYR A 104 -7.99 5.30 1.49
CA TYR A 104 -9.36 5.78 1.64
C TYR A 104 -10.28 5.25 0.53
N GLU A 105 -10.19 3.93 0.27
CA GLU A 105 -10.99 3.18 -0.71
C GLU A 105 -10.79 3.55 -2.20
N THR A 106 -10.41 4.79 -2.49
CA THR A 106 -10.52 5.41 -3.81
C THR A 106 -9.18 5.57 -4.52
N GLN A 107 -8.10 5.70 -3.75
CA GLN A 107 -6.77 5.95 -4.28
C GLN A 107 -5.95 4.67 -4.25
N ALA A 108 -5.90 3.96 -5.39
CA ALA A 108 -5.11 2.74 -5.51
C ALA A 108 -3.87 2.94 -6.35
N ALA A 109 -2.78 2.28 -5.98
CA ALA A 109 -1.56 2.24 -6.75
C ALA A 109 -0.84 0.90 -6.55
N THR A 110 -0.03 0.50 -7.52
CA THR A 110 0.81 -0.69 -7.45
C THR A 110 2.23 -0.41 -7.89
N ILE A 111 3.19 -1.11 -7.30
CA ILE A 111 4.61 -1.03 -7.66
C ILE A 111 5.30 -2.35 -7.34
N ILE A 112 6.27 -2.76 -8.15
CA ILE A 112 7.14 -3.88 -7.80
C ILE A 112 8.11 -3.47 -6.67
N ILE A 113 8.14 -4.26 -5.60
CA ILE A 113 9.11 -4.14 -4.50
C ILE A 113 10.43 -4.78 -4.91
N SER A 114 10.40 -6.03 -5.38
CA SER A 114 11.58 -6.80 -5.77
C SER A 114 11.27 -7.77 -6.90
N SER A 115 12.19 -7.88 -7.86
CA SER A 115 12.14 -8.88 -8.95
C SER A 115 13.13 -10.03 -8.73
N GLU A 116 13.76 -10.09 -7.56
CA GLU A 116 14.79 -11.08 -7.21
C GLU A 116 14.25 -11.99 -6.09
N PRO A 117 13.82 -13.23 -6.42
CA PRO A 117 13.18 -14.15 -5.48
C PRO A 117 13.95 -14.42 -4.19
N GLU A 118 15.28 -14.43 -4.25
CA GLU A 118 16.17 -14.65 -3.12
C GLU A 118 15.91 -13.69 -1.94
N HIS A 119 15.32 -12.52 -2.19
CA HIS A 119 15.00 -11.55 -1.14
C HIS A 119 13.76 -11.91 -0.32
N TRP A 120 12.82 -12.66 -0.90
CA TRP A 120 11.49 -12.85 -0.31
C TRP A 120 11.06 -14.31 -0.21
N GLU A 121 11.72 -15.24 -0.91
CA GLU A 121 11.44 -16.66 -0.81
C GLU A 121 11.69 -17.20 0.60
N GLY A 122 10.70 -17.96 1.08
CA GLY A 122 10.64 -18.48 2.45
C GLY A 122 10.16 -17.47 3.50
N ILE A 123 10.09 -16.18 3.16
CA ILE A 123 9.54 -15.14 4.05
C ILE A 123 8.10 -14.83 3.68
N ILE A 124 7.88 -14.49 2.41
CA ILE A 124 6.54 -14.26 1.86
C ILE A 124 6.01 -15.62 1.37
N LYS A 125 5.04 -16.15 2.11
CA LYS A 125 4.40 -17.43 1.81
C LYS A 125 3.27 -17.25 0.79
N GLU A 126 3.01 -18.31 0.05
CA GLU A 126 1.83 -18.44 -0.83
C GLU A 126 1.71 -17.25 -1.81
N GLU A 127 0.52 -16.67 -1.96
CA GLU A 127 0.23 -15.52 -2.84
C GLU A 127 0.63 -14.17 -2.21
N GLY A 128 0.97 -14.17 -0.92
CA GLY A 128 1.27 -12.99 -0.12
C GLY A 128 0.20 -12.69 0.94
N PHE A 129 0.10 -11.44 1.37
CA PHE A 129 -0.78 -11.06 2.48
C PHE A 129 -1.30 -9.63 2.37
N VAL A 130 -2.35 -9.34 3.15
CA VAL A 130 -2.96 -8.02 3.25
C VAL A 130 -3.03 -7.54 4.70
N TYR A 131 -2.85 -6.24 4.88
CA TYR A 131 -3.21 -5.50 6.08
C TYR A 131 -4.38 -4.57 5.75
N VAL A 132 -5.42 -4.63 6.58
CA VAL A 132 -6.55 -3.71 6.57
C VAL A 132 -6.36 -2.71 7.70
N ILE A 133 -6.39 -1.42 7.39
CA ILE A 133 -6.16 -0.36 8.36
C ILE A 133 -7.40 0.52 8.40
N SER A 134 -7.89 0.80 9.59
CA SER A 134 -8.95 1.78 9.84
C SER A 134 -8.33 2.99 10.55
N PRO A 135 -8.02 4.07 9.81
CA PRO A 135 -7.40 5.26 10.40
C PRO A 135 -8.28 5.90 11.46
N GLY A 136 -9.60 5.95 11.22
CA GLY A 136 -10.56 6.55 12.15
C GLY A 136 -10.64 5.84 13.49
N LEU A 137 -10.44 4.52 13.51
CA LEU A 137 -10.38 3.71 14.73
C LEU A 137 -8.97 3.58 15.31
N GLN A 138 -7.94 4.04 14.60
CA GLN A 138 -6.53 3.76 14.92
C GLN A 138 -6.24 2.26 15.10
N ARG A 139 -6.96 1.41 14.35
CA ARG A 139 -6.82 -0.05 14.39
C ARG A 139 -6.37 -0.60 13.04
N TYR A 140 -5.80 -1.80 13.08
CA TYR A 140 -5.52 -2.58 11.88
C TYR A 140 -5.78 -4.07 12.14
N VAL A 141 -5.99 -4.82 11.06
CA VAL A 141 -6.06 -6.28 11.02
C VAL A 141 -5.08 -6.78 9.98
N GLY A 142 -4.21 -7.71 10.36
CA GLY A 142 -3.26 -8.35 9.46
C GLY A 142 -1.99 -8.84 10.18
N PRO A 143 -1.12 -9.60 9.48
CA PRO A 143 -1.27 -9.98 8.08
C PRO A 143 -2.34 -11.08 7.91
N LYS A 144 -3.20 -10.96 6.89
CA LYS A 144 -4.14 -12.02 6.47
C LYS A 144 -3.71 -12.58 5.12
N ASN A 145 -3.83 -13.89 4.91
CA ASN A 145 -3.64 -14.48 3.58
C ASN A 145 -4.63 -13.85 2.60
N ILE A 146 -4.20 -13.65 1.35
CA ILE A 146 -5.00 -12.97 0.32
C ILE A 146 -6.28 -13.74 -0.01
N GLY A 147 -6.20 -15.07 -0.12
CA GLY A 147 -7.35 -15.94 -0.30
C GLY A 147 -8.36 -15.79 0.84
N THR A 148 -7.92 -15.79 2.10
CA THR A 148 -8.79 -15.54 3.27
C THR A 148 -9.50 -14.19 3.19
N PHE A 149 -8.78 -13.14 2.82
CA PHE A 149 -9.36 -11.81 2.67
C PHE A 149 -10.38 -11.75 1.52
N ILE A 150 -10.06 -12.32 0.35
CA ILE A 150 -10.97 -12.36 -0.80
C ILE A 150 -12.22 -13.18 -0.47
N ALA A 151 -12.07 -14.36 0.16
CA ALA A 151 -13.19 -15.18 0.60
C ALA A 151 -14.10 -14.38 1.54
N HIS A 152 -13.54 -13.68 2.53
CA HIS A 152 -14.33 -12.85 3.44
C HIS A 152 -15.09 -11.71 2.72
N LYS A 153 -14.54 -11.14 1.65
CA LYS A 153 -15.21 -10.06 0.89
C LYS A 153 -16.27 -10.55 -0.09
N ILE A 154 -16.11 -11.76 -0.66
CA ILE A 154 -16.89 -12.20 -1.82
C ILE A 154 -17.79 -13.41 -1.51
N GLU A 155 -17.35 -14.30 -0.64
CA GLU A 155 -18.10 -15.51 -0.29
C GLU A 155 -19.02 -15.20 0.89
N GLY A 156 -20.34 -15.25 0.66
CA GLY A 156 -21.34 -14.95 1.71
C GLY A 156 -21.31 -15.90 2.91
N ASP A 157 -20.68 -17.07 2.77
CA ASP A 157 -20.63 -18.11 3.80
C ASP A 157 -19.28 -18.16 4.55
N PHE A 158 -18.27 -17.41 4.11
CA PHE A 158 -16.98 -17.34 4.78
C PHE A 158 -16.78 -15.98 5.45
N SER A 159 -16.42 -15.98 6.73
CA SER A 159 -16.17 -14.76 7.49
C SER A 159 -14.97 -14.90 8.39
N ASP A 160 -13.94 -14.08 8.16
CA ASP A 160 -12.81 -13.99 9.07
C ASP A 160 -13.21 -13.17 10.32
N PRO A 161 -13.09 -13.72 11.54
CA PRO A 161 -13.59 -13.05 12.75
C PRO A 161 -12.97 -11.67 13.00
N ASP A 162 -11.66 -11.51 12.74
CA ASP A 162 -10.95 -10.25 13.00
C ASP A 162 -11.39 -9.17 11.99
N LEU A 163 -11.56 -9.57 10.71
CA LEU A 163 -12.08 -8.66 9.68
C LEU A 163 -13.53 -8.27 9.98
N SER A 164 -14.37 -9.21 10.39
CA SER A 164 -15.75 -8.94 10.80
C SER A 164 -15.84 -8.00 12.00
N GLU A 165 -14.97 -8.19 13.00
CA GLU A 165 -14.91 -7.29 14.16
C GLU A 165 -14.60 -5.86 13.71
N LEU A 166 -13.59 -5.70 12.83
CA LEU A 166 -13.22 -4.39 12.30
C LEU A 166 -14.36 -3.74 11.51
N GLU A 167 -15.05 -4.47 10.63
CA GLU A 167 -16.21 -3.94 9.88
C GLU A 167 -17.35 -3.50 10.81
N ASN A 168 -17.64 -4.30 11.84
CA ASN A 168 -18.66 -3.99 12.82
C ASN A 168 -18.32 -2.74 13.65
N GLU A 169 -17.05 -2.54 13.99
CA GLU A 169 -16.63 -1.33 14.70
C GLU A 169 -16.67 -0.09 13.81
N MET A 170 -16.26 -0.22 12.55
CA MET A 170 -16.29 0.88 11.58
C MET A 170 -17.72 1.33 11.30
N SER A 171 -18.66 0.39 11.14
CA SER A 171 -20.08 0.71 10.90
C SER A 171 -20.77 1.35 12.11
N ARG A 172 -20.37 0.98 13.34
CA ARG A 172 -20.87 1.63 14.57
C ARG A 172 -20.33 3.05 14.74
N ASN A 173 -19.10 3.29 14.28
CA ASN A 173 -18.41 4.58 14.39
C ASN A 173 -18.48 5.41 13.10
N ASN A 174 -19.68 5.51 12.49
CA ASN A 174 -19.94 6.38 11.32
C ASN A 174 -19.80 7.89 11.61
N GLY A 175 -19.40 8.28 12.83
CA GLY A 175 -19.01 9.66 13.12
C GLY A 175 -17.73 10.01 12.37
N LEU A 176 -17.71 11.17 11.73
CA LEU A 176 -16.47 11.76 11.22
C LEU A 176 -15.41 11.69 12.33
N PRO A 177 -14.15 11.33 12.03
CA PRO A 177 -13.11 11.29 13.04
C PRO A 177 -13.09 12.64 13.77
N PRO A 178 -13.03 12.66 15.11
CA PRO A 178 -12.85 13.90 15.84
C PRO A 178 -11.43 14.37 15.51
N PHE A 179 -11.32 15.21 14.49
CA PHE A 179 -10.13 16.03 14.32
C PHE A 179 -10.15 17.03 15.48
N MET A 180 -9.68 16.60 16.66
CA MET A 180 -9.26 17.53 17.69
C MET A 180 -7.99 18.18 17.15
N ILE A 181 -8.17 19.32 16.47
CA ILE A 181 -7.11 20.26 16.08
C ILE A 181 -6.84 21.16 17.27
#